data_AF-A0A660XN07-F1
#
_entry.id   AF-A0A660XN07-F1
#
_cell.length_a   1.000
_cell.length_b   1.000
_cell.length_c   1.000
_cell.angle_alpha   90.00
_cell.angle_beta   90.00
_cell.angle_gamma   90.00
#
_symmetry.space_group_name_H-M   'P 1'
#
loop_
_entity.id
_entity.type
_entity.pdbx_description
1 polymer ?
#
loop_
_entity_poly.entity_id
_entity_poly.type
_entity_poly.pdbx_seq_one_letter_code
_entity_poly.pdbx_strand_id
1 'polypeptide(L)'
;MNNYEKMKAKHPMRRDIILIIVLVLLILVAIIFPRFKDMREPVQKTEIIYIAPEKKIPLIGGDPAPAPDIVGSLLQEMNERPIPPELIPDSIDFEMPVLDTFSLDSLYKYEPKGKGPPPPSKGIGIICGNPIYQTPPRPIGGKNAINNNIEYPDSAKQAEIEGQVILQCFIDDKGAVQEINIIKGMDFPGMNDAAINAVKKTKFKPAVQRDRNVGVWIMIPVTFKLNTR
;
A
#
# COMPACT_ATOMS: atom_id res chain seq x y z
N MET A 1 -48.61 36.64 -48.19
CA MET A 1 -47.46 35.84 -48.68
C MET A 1 -46.36 35.91 -47.63
N ASN A 2 -45.99 34.79 -47.00
CA ASN A 2 -45.12 34.76 -45.82
C ASN A 2 -43.69 35.21 -46.17
N ASN A 3 -43.06 36.05 -45.33
CA ASN A 3 -41.69 36.59 -45.56
C ASN A 3 -40.61 35.50 -45.69
N TYR A 4 -40.92 34.27 -45.26
CA TYR A 4 -40.08 33.08 -45.41
C TYR A 4 -39.86 32.66 -46.87
N GLU A 5 -40.92 32.68 -47.69
CA GLU A 5 -40.86 32.30 -49.11
C GLU A 5 -39.98 33.27 -49.91
N LYS A 6 -40.07 34.57 -49.57
CA LYS A 6 -39.32 35.64 -50.25
C LYS A 6 -37.81 35.59 -49.99
N MET A 7 -37.40 35.01 -48.85
CA MET A 7 -35.99 34.80 -48.48
C MET A 7 -35.40 33.51 -49.07
N LYS A 8 -36.24 32.53 -49.43
CA LYS A 8 -35.82 31.25 -50.01
C LYS A 8 -35.40 31.39 -51.47
N ALA A 9 -36.03 32.31 -52.21
CA ALA A 9 -35.79 32.50 -53.64
C ALA A 9 -34.45 33.18 -54.00
N LYS A 10 -33.81 33.90 -53.07
CA LYS A 10 -32.64 34.74 -53.41
C LYS A 10 -31.30 34.03 -53.27
N HIS A 11 -31.17 33.06 -52.35
CA HIS A 11 -29.90 32.35 -52.09
C HIS A 11 -30.07 30.87 -51.70
N PRO A 12 -30.83 30.04 -52.44
CA PRO A 12 -31.00 28.63 -52.08
C PRO A 12 -29.65 27.88 -52.13
N MET A 13 -28.92 28.03 -53.25
CA MET A 13 -27.70 27.26 -53.51
C MET A 13 -26.53 27.60 -52.57
N ARG A 14 -26.41 28.85 -52.13
CA ARG A 14 -25.32 29.27 -51.23
C ARG A 14 -25.49 28.73 -49.81
N ARG A 15 -26.73 28.57 -49.34
CA ARG A 15 -27.02 28.03 -48.00
C ARG A 15 -26.69 26.55 -47.92
N ASP A 16 -27.07 25.79 -48.94
CA ASP A 16 -26.81 24.35 -49.00
C ASP A 16 -25.31 24.05 -49.08
N ILE A 17 -24.56 24.84 -49.87
CA ILE A 17 -23.09 24.73 -49.95
C ILE A 17 -22.43 25.02 -48.58
N ILE A 18 -22.87 26.06 -47.86
CA ILE A 18 -22.33 26.39 -46.54
C ILE A 18 -22.63 25.27 -45.53
N LEU A 19 -23.84 24.70 -45.56
CA LEU A 19 -24.21 23.58 -44.69
C LEU A 19 -23.35 22.34 -44.96
N ILE A 20 -23.09 22.01 -46.23
CA ILE A 20 -22.22 20.89 -46.60
C ILE A 20 -20.79 21.14 -46.12
N ILE A 21 -20.26 22.36 -46.29
CA ILE A 21 -18.91 22.72 -45.83
C ILE A 21 -18.78 22.58 -44.31
N VAL A 22 -19.77 23.05 -43.54
CA VAL A 22 -19.77 22.94 -42.07
C VAL A 22 -19.85 21.47 -41.63
N LEU A 23 -20.66 20.66 -42.30
CA LEU A 23 -20.77 19.22 -42.01
C LEU A 23 -19.45 18.48 -42.28
N VAL A 24 -18.82 18.76 -43.43
CA VAL A 24 -17.51 18.17 -43.78
C VAL A 24 -16.44 18.60 -42.79
N LEU A 25 -16.41 19.87 -42.37
CA LEU A 25 -15.48 20.36 -41.36
C LEU A 25 -15.65 19.62 -40.03
N LEU A 26 -16.88 19.39 -39.57
CA LEU A 26 -17.16 18.64 -38.35
C LEU A 26 -16.67 17.19 -38.42
N ILE A 27 -16.88 16.53 -39.56
CA ILE A 27 -16.40 15.16 -39.79
C ILE A 27 -14.86 15.14 -39.80
N LEU A 28 -14.23 16.13 -40.42
CA LEU A 28 -12.78 16.24 -40.51
C LEU A 28 -12.14 16.49 -39.12
N VAL A 29 -12.77 17.33 -38.29
CA VAL A 29 -12.38 17.52 -36.88
C VAL A 29 -12.53 16.22 -36.09
N ALA A 30 -13.61 15.46 -36.30
CA ALA A 30 -13.80 14.17 -35.63
C ALA A 30 -12.80 13.08 -36.05
N ILE A 31 -12.24 13.17 -37.27
CA ILE A 31 -11.17 12.29 -37.77
C ILE A 31 -9.80 12.74 -37.24
N ILE A 32 -9.52 14.04 -37.24
CA ILE A 32 -8.25 14.62 -36.76
C ILE A 32 -8.10 14.49 -35.24
N PHE A 33 -9.19 14.65 -34.50
CA PHE A 33 -9.26 14.36 -33.07
C PHE A 33 -9.95 13.02 -32.88
N PRO A 34 -9.27 11.87 -33.10
CA PRO A 34 -9.82 10.60 -32.70
C PRO A 34 -10.05 10.73 -31.20
N ARG A 35 -11.34 10.76 -30.80
CA ARG A 35 -11.72 10.77 -29.38
C ARG A 35 -10.83 9.77 -28.68
N PHE A 36 -10.04 10.27 -27.72
CA PHE A 36 -9.14 9.52 -26.86
C PHE A 36 -9.75 8.14 -26.61
N LYS A 37 -9.31 7.17 -27.41
CA LYS A 37 -9.79 5.81 -27.33
C LYS A 37 -9.05 5.25 -26.16
N ASP A 38 -9.72 5.24 -25.01
CA ASP A 38 -9.41 4.49 -23.80
C ASP A 38 -7.97 3.99 -23.79
N MET A 39 -7.02 4.86 -23.42
CA MET A 39 -5.79 4.40 -22.78
C MET A 39 -6.18 3.83 -21.41
N ARG A 40 -6.91 2.70 -21.44
CA ARG A 40 -6.82 1.71 -20.38
C ARG A 40 -5.45 1.12 -20.58
N GLU A 41 -4.44 1.78 -20.03
CA GLU A 41 -3.25 1.06 -19.63
C GLU A 41 -3.74 -0.18 -18.88
N PRO A 42 -3.22 -1.38 -19.18
CA PRO A 42 -3.52 -2.53 -18.37
C PRO A 42 -3.08 -2.15 -16.96
N VAL A 43 -4.06 -1.88 -16.09
CA VAL A 43 -3.87 -1.72 -14.66
C VAL A 43 -3.07 -2.95 -14.27
N GLN A 44 -1.76 -2.76 -14.05
CA GLN A 44 -0.92 -3.80 -13.48
C GLN A 44 -1.72 -4.25 -12.28
N LYS A 45 -2.11 -5.53 -12.32
CA LYS A 45 -2.88 -6.17 -11.27
C LYS A 45 -1.96 -6.17 -10.05
N THR A 46 -1.91 -5.05 -9.34
CA THR A 46 -1.37 -4.98 -8.01
C THR A 46 -2.35 -5.83 -7.23
N GLU A 47 -1.93 -7.06 -6.97
CA GLU A 47 -2.58 -7.90 -5.99
C GLU A 47 -2.64 -7.07 -4.72
N ILE A 48 -3.82 -6.55 -4.46
CA ILE A 48 -4.17 -5.90 -3.22
C ILE A 48 -3.87 -6.98 -2.19
N ILE A 49 -2.81 -6.82 -1.40
CA ILE A 49 -2.57 -7.68 -0.24
C ILE A 49 -3.70 -7.35 0.75
N TYR A 50 -4.84 -7.98 0.51
CA TYR A 50 -5.90 -8.11 1.49
C TYR A 50 -5.26 -8.96 2.58
N ILE A 51 -4.84 -8.36 3.68
CA ILE A 51 -4.64 -9.12 4.91
C ILE A 51 -6.05 -9.54 5.32
N ALA A 52 -6.49 -10.67 4.78
CA ALA A 52 -7.72 -11.32 5.15
C ALA A 52 -7.66 -11.54 6.67
N PRO A 53 -8.73 -11.22 7.43
CA PRO A 53 -8.80 -11.66 8.81
C PRO A 53 -8.62 -13.18 8.81
N GLU A 54 -7.60 -13.62 9.53
CA GLU A 54 -7.21 -15.00 9.76
C GLU A 54 -8.45 -15.91 9.75
N LYS A 55 -8.62 -16.66 8.65
CA LYS A 55 -9.58 -17.75 8.64
C LYS A 55 -9.02 -18.77 9.63
N LYS A 56 -9.58 -18.81 10.84
CA LYS A 56 -9.28 -19.85 11.82
C LYS A 56 -9.47 -21.19 11.11
N ILE A 57 -8.35 -21.85 10.83
CA ILE A 57 -8.36 -23.23 10.37
C ILE A 57 -8.96 -24.01 11.54
N PRO A 58 -10.10 -24.70 11.40
CA PRO A 58 -10.54 -25.59 12.46
C PRO A 58 -9.42 -26.61 12.65
N LEU A 59 -8.93 -26.72 13.88
CA LEU A 59 -8.00 -27.77 14.27
C LEU A 59 -8.69 -29.09 13.92
N ILE A 60 -8.29 -29.71 12.81
CA ILE A 60 -8.73 -31.06 12.47
C ILE A 60 -8.08 -31.92 13.55
N GLY A 61 -8.89 -32.31 14.52
CA GLY A 61 -8.55 -33.33 15.49
C GLY A 61 -8.33 -34.64 14.74
N GLY A 62 -7.07 -34.92 14.47
CA GLY A 62 -6.56 -36.23 14.15
C GLY A 62 -5.29 -36.38 14.96
N ASP A 63 -5.22 -37.43 15.77
CA ASP A 63 -4.05 -37.73 16.58
C ASP A 63 -2.79 -37.75 15.68
N PRO A 64 -1.66 -37.18 16.10
CA PRO A 64 -0.45 -37.21 15.30
C PRO A 64 -0.02 -38.66 15.12
N ALA A 65 0.07 -39.10 13.86
CA ALA A 65 0.73 -40.36 13.54
C ALA A 65 2.15 -40.34 14.15
N PRO A 66 2.63 -41.44 14.77
CA PRO A 66 3.95 -41.48 15.36
C PRO A 66 5.00 -41.18 14.28
N ALA A 67 5.90 -40.23 14.58
CA ALA A 67 6.96 -39.83 13.68
C ALA A 67 7.91 -41.03 13.43
N PRO A 68 8.43 -41.23 12.20
CA PRO A 68 9.47 -42.21 11.96
C PRO A 68 10.75 -41.81 12.69
N ASP A 69 11.33 -42.72 13.46
CA ASP A 69 12.56 -42.54 14.25
C ASP A 69 13.80 -42.44 13.36
N ILE A 70 13.98 -41.30 12.69
CA ILE A 70 15.15 -41.01 11.85
C ILE A 70 16.40 -40.80 12.73
N VAL A 71 16.21 -40.38 13.98
CA VAL A 71 17.31 -40.07 14.91
C VAL A 71 18.05 -41.32 15.37
N GLY A 72 17.36 -42.45 15.55
CA GLY A 72 17.99 -43.71 15.98
C GLY A 72 18.97 -44.25 14.94
N SER A 73 18.59 -44.18 13.66
CA SER A 73 19.38 -44.67 12.53
C SER A 73 20.67 -43.88 12.32
N LEU A 74 20.64 -42.56 12.54
CA LEU A 74 21.80 -41.68 12.36
C LEU A 74 22.82 -41.80 13.50
N LEU A 75 22.37 -42.06 14.73
CA LEU A 75 23.25 -42.25 15.89
C LEU A 75 24.05 -43.55 15.80
N GLN A 76 23.50 -44.58 15.17
CA GLN A 76 24.15 -45.88 15.03
C GLN A 76 25.30 -45.84 13.99
N GLU A 77 25.16 -45.05 12.94
CA GLU A 77 26.20 -44.89 11.90
C GLU A 77 27.43 -44.10 12.40
N MET A 78 27.24 -43.25 13.41
CA MET A 78 28.32 -42.48 14.03
C MET A 78 29.19 -43.33 14.98
N ASN A 79 28.68 -44.45 15.50
CA ASN A 79 29.34 -45.24 16.54
C ASN A 79 30.21 -46.41 16.01
N GLU A 80 30.20 -46.68 14.70
CA GLU A 80 30.98 -47.77 14.09
C GLU A 80 32.25 -47.34 13.35
N ARG A 81 32.59 -46.05 13.33
CA ARG A 81 33.86 -45.63 12.69
C ARG A 81 35.05 -46.00 13.59
N PRO A 82 35.99 -46.86 13.15
CA PRO A 82 37.16 -47.18 13.95
C PRO A 82 38.04 -45.93 14.07
N ILE A 83 38.34 -45.53 15.30
CA ILE A 83 39.20 -44.40 15.62
C ILE A 83 40.64 -44.80 15.23
N PRO A 84 41.34 -44.07 14.35
CA PRO A 84 42.75 -44.32 14.08
C PRO A 84 43.58 -44.13 15.37
N PRO A 85 44.62 -44.93 15.63
CA PRO A 85 45.48 -44.69 16.78
C PRO A 85 46.14 -43.30 16.65
N GLU A 86 45.81 -42.44 17.61
CA GLU A 86 46.21 -41.04 17.68
C GLU A 86 47.73 -40.95 18.00
N LEU A 87 48.53 -40.42 17.08
CA LEU A 87 49.91 -39.99 17.39
C LEU A 87 49.79 -38.77 18.32
N ILE A 88 50.06 -38.95 19.60
CA ILE A 88 50.22 -37.84 20.55
C ILE A 88 51.66 -37.33 20.40
N PRO A 89 51.92 -36.10 19.89
CA PRO A 89 53.21 -35.47 20.11
C PRO A 89 53.28 -35.01 21.57
N ASP A 90 54.22 -35.57 22.32
CA ASP A 90 54.53 -35.11 23.67
C ASP A 90 54.96 -33.64 23.63
N SER A 91 54.33 -32.85 24.51
CA SER A 91 54.63 -31.45 24.85
C SER A 91 54.52 -30.41 23.72
N ILE A 92 53.43 -29.64 23.75
CA ILE A 92 53.41 -28.27 23.23
C ILE A 92 53.31 -27.34 24.44
N ASP A 93 54.41 -26.66 24.75
CA ASP A 93 54.45 -25.63 25.79
C ASP A 93 53.73 -24.37 25.27
N PHE A 94 52.45 -24.22 25.62
CA PHE A 94 51.71 -22.99 25.40
C PHE A 94 51.77 -22.12 26.67
N GLU A 95 52.69 -21.16 26.68
CA GLU A 95 52.60 -20.04 27.62
C GLU A 95 51.44 -19.13 27.22
N MET A 96 50.43 -19.03 28.08
CA MET A 96 49.28 -18.15 27.91
C MET A 96 49.59 -16.80 28.58
N PRO A 97 49.57 -15.65 27.88
CA PRO A 97 49.62 -14.36 28.54
C PRO A 97 48.27 -14.12 29.23
N VAL A 98 48.30 -14.00 30.55
CA VAL A 98 47.15 -13.66 31.39
C VAL A 98 46.70 -12.25 31.00
N LEU A 99 45.59 -12.14 30.27
CA LEU A 99 44.98 -10.84 29.97
C LEU A 99 44.13 -10.44 31.19
N ASP A 100 44.82 -9.94 32.22
CA ASP A 100 44.17 -9.26 33.33
C ASP A 100 43.44 -8.02 32.80
N THR A 101 42.22 -7.80 33.31
CA THR A 101 41.35 -6.61 33.15
C THR A 101 40.32 -6.58 32.02
N PHE A 102 39.45 -7.59 31.93
CA PHE A 102 38.07 -7.35 31.51
C PHE A 102 37.20 -7.16 32.76
N SER A 103 37.20 -5.96 33.31
CA SER A 103 36.26 -5.58 34.37
C SER A 103 34.83 -5.57 33.82
N LEU A 104 33.98 -6.44 34.39
CA LEU A 104 32.54 -6.55 34.07
C LEU A 104 31.75 -5.25 34.27
N ASP A 105 32.33 -4.26 34.92
CA ASP A 105 31.74 -2.95 35.20
C ASP A 105 31.60 -2.07 33.93
N SER A 106 32.40 -2.36 32.90
CA SER A 106 32.36 -1.64 31.62
C SER A 106 31.20 -2.07 30.69
N LEU A 107 30.55 -3.21 30.96
CA LEU A 107 29.46 -3.74 30.12
C LEU A 107 28.07 -3.20 30.47
N TYR A 108 27.91 -2.50 31.61
CA TYR A 108 26.61 -1.97 32.04
C TYR A 108 26.43 -0.46 31.78
N LYS A 109 27.42 0.22 31.20
CA LYS A 109 27.32 1.66 30.89
C LYS A 109 26.97 1.93 29.42
N TYR A 110 25.82 1.41 28.97
CA TYR A 110 25.21 1.85 27.73
C TYR A 110 24.29 3.04 28.01
N GLU A 111 24.81 4.26 27.91
CA GLU A 111 23.96 5.44 27.73
C GLU A 111 23.53 5.49 26.26
N PRO A 112 22.23 5.42 25.92
CA PRO A 112 21.80 5.49 24.53
C PRO A 112 22.02 6.90 23.98
N LYS A 113 23.24 7.19 23.52
CA LYS A 113 23.53 8.35 22.68
C LYS A 113 23.04 8.06 21.27
N GLY A 114 21.78 8.36 21.01
CA GLY A 114 21.22 8.25 19.67
C GLY A 114 19.87 8.93 19.57
N LYS A 115 19.78 9.96 18.72
CA LYS A 115 18.48 10.47 18.24
C LYS A 115 17.67 9.27 17.75
N GLY A 116 16.37 9.24 18.06
CA GLY A 116 15.47 8.14 17.67
C GLY A 116 15.61 7.76 16.19
N PRO A 117 15.10 6.58 15.78
CA PRO A 117 15.21 6.12 14.40
C PRO A 117 14.86 7.27 13.45
N PRO A 118 15.74 7.55 12.45
CA PRO A 118 15.49 8.66 11.54
C PRO A 118 14.10 8.49 10.92
N PRO A 119 13.33 9.59 10.79
CA PRO A 119 12.04 9.51 10.12
C PRO A 119 12.24 8.86 8.75
N PRO A 120 11.34 7.95 8.32
CA PRO A 120 11.44 7.32 7.01
C PRO A 120 11.69 8.39 5.96
N SER A 121 12.68 8.17 5.10
CA SER A 121 13.05 9.15 4.09
C SER A 121 11.83 9.53 3.25
N LYS A 122 11.76 10.81 2.87
CA LYS A 122 10.66 11.47 2.16
C LYS A 122 10.49 11.02 0.70
N GLY A 123 10.86 9.78 0.39
CA GLY A 123 10.80 9.19 -0.94
C GLY A 123 9.56 8.32 -1.11
N ILE A 124 8.99 8.37 -2.31
CA ILE A 124 7.90 7.49 -2.75
C ILE A 124 8.49 6.08 -2.97
N GLY A 125 8.77 5.37 -1.89
CA GLY A 125 9.30 4.02 -1.92
C GLY A 125 8.15 3.02 -1.81
N ILE A 126 7.77 2.38 -2.92
CA ILE A 126 7.02 1.13 -2.85
C ILE A 126 7.99 0.10 -2.27
N ILE A 127 7.87 -0.19 -0.98
CA ILE A 127 8.76 -1.12 -0.28
C ILE A 127 8.35 -2.55 -0.69
N CYS A 128 9.05 -3.11 -1.69
CA CYS A 128 8.94 -4.52 -2.08
C CYS A 128 9.72 -5.44 -1.11
N GLY A 129 9.53 -5.27 0.19
CA GLY A 129 10.21 -6.02 1.24
C GLY A 129 9.35 -6.13 2.50
N ASN A 130 9.79 -6.97 3.45
CA ASN A 130 9.09 -7.17 4.71
C ASN A 130 8.72 -5.82 5.35
N PRO A 131 7.47 -5.68 5.88
CA PRO A 131 7.04 -4.42 6.47
C PRO A 131 8.02 -4.01 7.57
N ILE A 132 8.36 -2.72 7.61
CA ILE A 132 9.26 -2.16 8.63
C ILE A 132 8.64 -2.33 10.05
N TYR A 133 7.34 -2.63 10.14
CA TYR A 133 6.60 -2.80 11.39
C TYR A 133 6.08 -4.22 11.61
N GLN A 134 5.91 -4.60 12.88
CA GLN A 134 5.26 -5.86 13.30
C GLN A 134 3.73 -5.68 13.39
N THR A 135 3.30 -4.55 13.95
CA THR A 135 1.88 -4.20 14.05
C THR A 135 1.56 -3.03 13.13
N PRO A 136 0.57 -3.16 12.21
CA PRO A 136 0.19 -2.08 11.32
C PRO A 136 -0.52 -0.95 12.07
N PRO A 137 -0.45 0.28 11.54
CA PRO A 137 -1.24 1.38 12.07
C PRO A 137 -2.73 1.12 11.80
N ARG A 138 -3.59 1.52 12.75
CA ARG A 138 -5.04 1.27 12.67
C ARG A 138 -5.84 2.52 13.01
N PRO A 139 -6.91 2.85 12.27
CA PRO A 139 -7.74 3.99 12.62
C PRO A 139 -8.44 3.79 13.98
N ILE A 140 -8.48 4.86 14.78
CA ILE A 140 -9.21 4.90 16.05
C ILE A 140 -10.70 5.02 15.71
N GLY A 141 -11.51 4.06 16.17
CA GLY A 141 -12.91 3.90 15.74
C GLY A 141 -13.12 2.74 14.76
N GLY A 142 -12.07 1.99 14.44
CA GLY A 142 -12.16 0.77 13.64
C GLY A 142 -12.38 1.05 12.14
N LYS A 143 -12.91 0.06 11.43
CA LYS A 143 -13.01 0.09 9.95
C LYS A 143 -13.84 1.26 9.40
N ASN A 144 -14.83 1.73 10.16
CA ASN A 144 -15.75 2.78 9.72
C ASN A 144 -15.30 4.20 10.09
N ALA A 145 -14.21 4.36 10.86
CA ALA A 145 -13.77 5.66 11.33
C ALA A 145 -13.53 6.65 10.19
N ILE A 146 -12.95 6.18 9.08
CA ILE A 146 -12.70 7.00 7.90
C ILE A 146 -14.02 7.34 7.23
N ASN A 147 -14.88 6.34 6.99
CA ASN A 147 -16.17 6.52 6.33
C ASN A 147 -17.08 7.52 7.05
N ASN A 148 -17.06 7.53 8.38
CA ASN A 148 -17.84 8.47 9.18
C ASN A 148 -17.38 9.93 9.02
N ASN A 149 -16.12 10.15 8.64
CA ASN A 149 -15.55 11.48 8.41
C ASN A 149 -15.62 11.92 6.95
N ILE A 150 -16.17 11.09 6.04
CA ILE A 150 -16.32 11.43 4.62
C ILE A 150 -17.47 12.42 4.46
N GLU A 151 -17.13 13.61 3.99
CA GLU A 151 -18.10 14.60 3.53
C GLU A 151 -18.32 14.43 2.03
N TYR A 152 -19.43 13.80 1.68
CA TYR A 152 -19.76 13.51 0.28
C TYR A 152 -20.21 14.79 -0.44
N PRO A 153 -19.57 15.21 -1.54
CA PRO A 153 -19.95 16.41 -2.29
C PRO A 153 -21.37 16.32 -2.85
N ASP A 154 -22.15 17.41 -2.78
CA ASP A 154 -23.55 17.39 -3.23
C ASP A 154 -23.68 17.16 -4.74
N SER A 155 -22.74 17.68 -5.53
CA SER A 155 -22.66 17.41 -6.97
C SER A 155 -22.49 15.92 -7.27
N ALA A 156 -21.69 15.21 -6.46
CA ALA A 156 -21.44 13.78 -6.64
C ALA A 156 -22.63 12.93 -6.16
N LYS A 157 -23.34 13.37 -5.11
CA LYS A 157 -24.59 12.73 -4.66
C LYS A 157 -25.69 12.83 -5.71
N GLN A 158 -25.89 14.03 -6.27
CA GLN A 158 -26.91 14.28 -7.29
C GLN A 158 -26.66 13.49 -8.58
N ALA A 159 -25.39 13.29 -8.93
CA ALA A 159 -24.97 12.51 -10.08
C ALA A 159 -24.81 11.01 -9.78
N GLU A 160 -25.16 10.55 -8.57
CA GLU A 160 -25.06 9.16 -8.11
C GLU A 160 -23.69 8.49 -8.34
N ILE A 161 -22.61 9.27 -8.22
CA ILE A 161 -21.26 8.82 -8.57
C ILE A 161 -20.62 8.07 -7.41
N GLU A 162 -20.41 6.76 -7.55
CA GLU A 162 -19.73 5.92 -6.57
C GLU A 162 -18.30 5.54 -7.00
N GLY A 163 -17.48 5.07 -6.05
CA GLY A 163 -16.19 4.46 -6.38
C GLY A 163 -15.18 4.42 -5.23
N GLN A 164 -13.90 4.36 -5.58
CA GLN A 164 -12.82 4.22 -4.60
C GLN A 164 -11.62 5.11 -4.95
N VAL A 165 -11.12 5.84 -3.96
CA VAL A 165 -9.91 6.63 -4.02
C VAL A 165 -8.84 5.94 -3.18
N ILE A 166 -7.63 5.77 -3.72
CA ILE A 166 -6.50 5.17 -3.00
C ILE A 166 -5.51 6.27 -2.63
N LEU A 167 -5.34 6.47 -1.33
CA LEU A 167 -4.44 7.48 -0.77
C LEU A 167 -3.22 6.81 -0.15
N GLN A 168 -2.03 7.29 -0.45
CA GLN A 168 -0.80 6.97 0.29
C GLN A 168 -0.61 8.03 1.38
N CYS A 169 -0.58 7.60 2.64
CA CYS A 169 -0.53 8.48 3.79
C CYS A 169 0.67 8.15 4.66
N PHE A 170 1.38 9.18 5.12
CA PHE A 170 2.41 9.06 6.14
C PHE A 170 1.78 9.23 7.53
N ILE A 171 1.81 8.17 8.32
CA ILE A 171 1.35 8.17 9.71
C ILE A 171 2.57 8.25 10.61
N ASP A 172 2.62 9.26 11.47
CA ASP A 172 3.72 9.49 12.40
C ASP A 172 3.67 8.54 13.62
N ASP A 173 4.72 8.55 14.44
CA ASP A 173 4.83 7.80 15.70
C ASP A 173 3.72 8.13 16.74
N LYS A 174 3.10 9.31 16.61
CA LYS A 174 1.94 9.76 17.39
C LYS A 174 0.60 9.35 16.79
N GLY A 175 0.59 8.74 15.60
CA GLY A 175 -0.63 8.34 14.91
C GLY A 175 -1.37 9.48 14.21
N ALA A 176 -0.70 10.61 13.98
CA ALA A 176 -1.19 11.72 13.17
C ALA A 176 -0.78 11.53 11.70
N VAL A 177 -1.66 11.92 10.77
CA VAL A 177 -1.35 11.91 9.33
C VAL A 177 -0.66 13.23 8.98
N GLN A 178 0.60 13.18 8.50
CA GLN A 178 1.32 14.40 8.11
C GLN A 178 1.28 14.65 6.60
N GLU A 179 1.49 13.62 5.80
CA GLU A 179 1.58 13.73 4.33
C GLU A 179 0.61 12.77 3.66
N ILE A 180 0.01 13.22 2.56
CA ILE A 180 -0.98 12.45 1.79
C ILE A 180 -0.70 12.67 0.30
N ASN A 181 -0.50 11.56 -0.42
CA ASN A 181 -0.37 11.51 -1.86
C ASN A 181 -1.54 10.71 -2.44
N ILE A 182 -2.12 11.20 -3.54
CA ILE A 182 -3.17 10.48 -4.25
C ILE A 182 -2.48 9.49 -5.19
N ILE A 183 -2.66 8.19 -4.95
CA ILE A 183 -2.14 7.13 -5.84
C ILE A 183 -3.14 6.84 -6.94
N LYS A 184 -4.42 6.73 -6.57
CA LYS A 184 -5.53 6.55 -7.49
C LYS A 184 -6.65 7.49 -7.13
N GLY A 185 -6.80 8.54 -7.94
CA GLY A 185 -7.90 9.50 -7.82
C GLY A 185 -9.15 9.02 -8.56
N MET A 186 -10.23 9.76 -8.37
CA MET A 186 -11.44 9.68 -9.17
C MET A 186 -11.55 10.93 -10.06
N ASP A 187 -12.02 10.74 -11.28
CA ASP A 187 -12.25 11.81 -12.26
C ASP A 187 -13.58 12.53 -12.01
N PHE A 188 -13.82 12.96 -10.77
CA PHE A 188 -14.99 13.76 -10.40
C PHE A 188 -14.60 14.88 -9.44
N PRO A 189 -15.05 16.13 -9.69
CA PRO A 189 -14.69 17.27 -8.84
C PRO A 189 -15.07 17.07 -7.36
N GLY A 190 -14.12 17.35 -6.46
CA GLY A 190 -14.35 17.33 -5.01
C GLY A 190 -14.30 15.95 -4.33
N MET A 191 -14.33 14.84 -5.07
CA MET A 191 -14.24 13.50 -4.46
C MET A 191 -12.86 13.21 -3.86
N ASN A 192 -11.80 13.62 -4.55
CA ASN A 192 -10.43 13.44 -4.07
C ASN A 192 -10.18 14.27 -2.79
N ASP A 193 -10.67 15.52 -2.76
CA ASP A 193 -10.54 16.40 -1.60
C ASP A 193 -11.33 15.90 -0.40
N ALA A 194 -12.54 15.40 -0.63
CA ALA A 194 -13.35 14.75 0.40
C ALA A 194 -12.61 13.56 1.03
N ALA A 195 -11.97 12.72 0.21
CA ALA A 195 -11.17 11.59 0.70
C ALA A 195 -9.97 12.06 1.54
N ILE A 196 -9.25 13.07 1.08
CA ILE A 196 -8.10 13.66 1.81
C ILE A 196 -8.56 14.20 3.16
N ASN A 197 -9.65 14.96 3.19
CA ASN A 197 -10.17 15.56 4.41
C ASN A 197 -10.64 14.50 5.42
N ALA A 198 -11.30 13.44 4.94
CA ALA A 198 -11.73 12.33 5.79
C ALA A 198 -10.54 11.64 6.49
N VAL A 199 -9.47 11.37 5.74
CA VAL A 199 -8.27 10.75 6.29
C VAL A 199 -7.55 11.69 7.26
N LYS A 200 -7.43 12.98 6.94
CA LYS A 200 -6.82 13.99 7.85
C LYS A 200 -7.56 14.12 9.18
N LYS A 201 -8.90 14.06 9.15
CA LYS A 201 -9.75 14.12 10.37
C LYS A 201 -9.64 12.84 11.20
N THR A 202 -9.23 11.73 10.61
CA THR A 202 -9.14 10.43 11.29
C THR A 202 -7.84 10.33 12.07
N LYS A 203 -7.94 9.99 13.36
CA LYS A 203 -6.77 9.66 14.18
C LYS A 203 -6.41 8.18 14.03
N PHE A 204 -5.13 7.88 14.01
CA PHE A 204 -4.62 6.51 13.89
C PHE A 204 -3.89 6.09 15.16
N LYS A 205 -3.90 4.79 15.44
CA LYS A 205 -2.89 4.14 16.26
C LYS A 205 -1.66 3.94 15.39
N PRO A 206 -0.48 4.37 15.84
CA PRO A 206 0.77 4.27 15.07
C PRO A 206 1.19 2.81 14.90
N ALA A 207 2.11 2.58 13.96
CA ALA A 207 2.71 1.28 13.76
C ALA A 207 3.70 0.97 14.89
N VAL A 208 3.84 -0.31 15.24
CA VAL A 208 4.75 -0.74 16.32
C VAL A 208 5.80 -1.69 15.76
N GLN A 209 7.06 -1.39 16.09
CA GLN A 209 8.23 -2.20 15.77
C GLN A 209 9.09 -2.34 17.02
N ARG A 210 9.29 -3.58 17.51
CA ARG A 210 10.10 -3.86 18.72
C ARG A 210 9.66 -2.97 19.90
N ASP A 211 8.36 -2.94 20.16
CA ASP A 211 7.71 -2.14 21.21
C ASP A 211 7.90 -0.62 21.14
N ARG A 212 8.39 -0.11 19.99
CA ARG A 212 8.48 1.33 19.73
C ARG A 212 7.52 1.74 18.62
N ASN A 213 6.89 2.88 18.82
CA ASN A 213 6.07 3.50 17.79
C ASN A 213 6.97 4.01 16.67
N VAL A 214 6.59 3.72 15.43
CA VAL A 214 7.34 4.12 14.24
C VAL A 214 6.41 4.78 13.24
N GLY A 215 6.90 5.84 12.60
CA GLY A 215 6.21 6.48 11.49
C GLY A 215 6.33 5.63 10.22
N VAL A 216 5.24 5.48 9.47
CA VAL A 216 5.20 4.59 8.30
C VAL A 216 4.31 5.14 7.19
N TRP A 217 4.67 4.82 5.95
CA TRP A 217 3.81 5.04 4.79
C TRP A 217 2.85 3.86 4.63
N ILE A 218 1.55 4.15 4.51
CA ILE A 218 0.53 3.15 4.21
C ILE A 218 -0.40 3.60 3.09
N MET A 219 -1.04 2.63 2.43
CA MET A 219 -2.09 2.89 1.45
C MET A 219 -3.46 2.66 2.09
N ILE A 220 -4.34 3.65 1.96
CA ILE A 220 -5.67 3.65 2.54
C ILE A 220 -6.68 3.73 1.38
N PRO A 221 -7.46 2.66 1.14
CA PRO A 221 -8.58 2.73 0.23
C PRO A 221 -9.77 3.43 0.91
N VAL A 222 -10.23 4.52 0.32
CA VAL A 222 -11.43 5.26 0.72
C VAL A 222 -12.54 4.94 -0.27
N THR A 223 -13.62 4.33 0.21
CA THR A 223 -14.72 3.87 -0.63
C THR A 223 -15.94 4.79 -0.46
N PHE A 224 -16.40 5.36 -1.57
CA PHE A 224 -17.61 6.16 -1.67
C PHE A 224 -18.76 5.26 -2.14
N LYS A 225 -19.78 5.14 -1.29
CA LYS A 225 -21.02 4.40 -1.57
C LYS A 225 -22.21 5.24 -1.15
N LEU A 226 -23.24 5.26 -1.98
CA LEU A 226 -24.52 5.86 -1.69
C LEU A 226 -25.40 4.78 -1.06
N ASN A 227 -25.88 5.03 0.15
CA ASN A 227 -26.82 4.14 0.78
C ASN A 227 -28.23 4.49 0.28
N THR A 228 -28.54 4.07 -0.94
CA THR A 228 -29.90 4.18 -1.48
C THR A 228 -30.79 3.23 -0.68
N ARG A 229 -31.74 3.79 0.06
CA ARG A 229 -32.77 3.08 0.82
C ARG A 229 -34.09 3.09 0.08
#